data_AF-A0A1H0NNL8-F1
#
_entry.id   AF-A0A1H0NNL8-F1
#
_cell.length_a   1.000
_cell.length_b   1.000
_cell.length_c   1.000
_cell.angle_alpha   90.00
_cell.angle_beta   90.00
_cell.angle_gamma   90.00
#
_symmetry.space_group_name_H-M   'P 1'
#
loop_
_entity.id
_entity.type
_entity.pdbx_description
1 polymer ?
#
loop_
_entity_poly.entity_id
_entity_poly.type
_entity_poly.pdbx_seq_one_letter_code
_entity_poly.pdbx_strand_id
1 'polypeptide(L)'
;MDEHRMVAILQEYGTERVLVNSAADWGRSDPLKTHKTGLAMLAAGFTESDVDTVLWHNPVEFYGQSGRLVLDDVAEAGETFAGNSVLRGERA
;
A
#
# COMPACT_ATOMS: atom_id res chain seq x y z
N MET A 1 0.57 -14.68 -6.20
CA MET A 1 1.53 -14.96 -5.12
C MET A 1 0.74 -15.11 -3.83
N ASP A 2 1.01 -16.12 -3.01
CA ASP A 2 0.44 -16.25 -1.66
C ASP A 2 1.27 -15.49 -0.62
N GLU A 3 0.66 -15.23 0.53
CA GLU A 3 1.23 -14.45 1.63
C GLU A 3 2.47 -15.12 2.22
N HIS A 4 2.46 -16.45 2.38
CA HIS A 4 3.57 -17.19 2.97
C HIS A 4 4.81 -17.15 2.08
N ARG A 5 4.63 -17.22 0.76
CA ARG A 5 5.72 -17.03 -0.19
C ARG A 5 6.31 -15.62 -0.11
N MET A 6 5.48 -14.60 0.07
CA MET A 6 5.96 -13.23 0.25
C MET A 6 6.77 -13.10 1.56
N VAL A 7 6.28 -13.69 2.65
CA VAL A 7 6.97 -13.73 3.94
C VAL A 7 8.33 -14.42 3.84
N ALA A 8 8.44 -15.54 3.12
CA ALA A 8 9.71 -16.22 2.92
C ALA A 8 10.74 -15.33 2.19
N ILE A 9 10.29 -14.57 1.18
CA ILE A 9 11.14 -13.58 0.50
C ILE A 9 11.62 -12.49 1.48
N LEU A 10 10.74 -11.98 2.33
CA LEU A 10 11.11 -10.97 3.33
C LEU A 10 12.11 -11.50 4.37
N GLN A 11 12.00 -12.78 4.75
CA GLN A 11 12.96 -13.43 5.65
C GLN A 11 14.34 -13.59 5.02
N GLU A 12 14.40 -13.86 3.72
CA GLU A 12 15.66 -14.08 3.00
C GLU A 12 16.36 -12.77 2.61
N TYR A 13 15.60 -11.78 2.18
CA TYR A 13 16.14 -10.54 1.57
C TYR A 13 15.97 -9.29 2.42
N GLY A 14 15.24 -9.39 3.54
CA GLY A 14 14.95 -8.25 4.42
C GLY A 14 13.78 -7.38 3.96
N THR A 15 13.46 -6.37 4.77
CA THR A 15 12.28 -5.50 4.59
C THR A 15 12.60 -4.16 3.93
N GLU A 16 13.85 -3.68 3.98
CA GLU A 16 14.22 -2.28 3.69
C GLU A 16 13.89 -1.76 2.28
N ARG A 17 13.76 -2.65 1.29
CA ARG A 17 13.59 -2.25 -0.13
C ARG A 17 12.49 -3.03 -0.83
N VAL A 18 11.45 -3.37 -0.08
CA VAL A 18 10.34 -4.19 -0.56
C VAL A 18 9.01 -3.49 -0.32
N LEU A 19 8.15 -3.48 -1.34
CA LEU A 19 6.77 -3.04 -1.24
C LEU A 19 5.84 -4.17 -1.70
N VAL A 20 4.66 -4.24 -1.10
CA VAL A 20 3.64 -5.24 -1.44
C VAL A 20 2.39 -4.54 -1.95
N ASN A 21 1.91 -4.96 -3.12
CA ASN A 21 0.66 -4.49 -3.70
C ASN A 21 -0.25 -5.66 -4.08
N SER A 22 -1.55 -5.41 -4.15
CA SER A 22 -2.50 -6.30 -4.82
C SER A 22 -2.59 -5.90 -6.30
N ALA A 23 -2.26 -6.82 -7.22
CA ALA A 23 -2.47 -6.58 -8.64
C ALA A 23 -3.98 -6.61 -8.93
N ALA A 24 -4.59 -5.46 -9.18
CA ALA A 24 -6.04 -5.32 -9.29
C ALA A 24 -6.62 -5.67 -10.68
N ASP A 25 -5.77 -5.78 -11.70
CA ASP A 25 -6.18 -5.66 -13.11
C ASP A 25 -5.71 -6.80 -14.04
N TRP A 26 -4.88 -7.75 -13.58
CA TRP A 26 -4.33 -8.83 -14.42
C TRP A 26 -4.96 -10.22 -14.16
N GLY A 27 -6.09 -10.29 -13.45
CA GLY A 27 -6.78 -11.56 -13.15
C GLY A 27 -7.65 -11.49 -11.90
N ARG A 28 -7.86 -12.64 -11.24
CA ARG A 28 -8.59 -12.70 -9.97
C ARG A 28 -7.78 -11.99 -8.89
N SER A 29 -8.16 -10.77 -8.58
CA SER A 29 -7.57 -9.97 -7.51
C SER A 29 -8.32 -10.14 -6.19
N ASP A 30 -7.57 -10.02 -5.10
CA ASP A 30 -8.12 -9.90 -3.76
C ASP A 30 -7.58 -8.58 -3.18
N PRO A 31 -8.42 -7.55 -2.99
CA PRO A 31 -7.98 -6.26 -2.49
C PRO A 31 -7.40 -6.34 -1.07
N LEU A 32 -7.71 -7.41 -0.32
CA LEU A 32 -7.20 -7.63 1.03
C LEU A 32 -5.83 -8.32 1.06
N LYS A 33 -5.19 -8.60 -0.09
CA LYS A 33 -3.90 -9.29 -0.15
C LYS A 33 -2.79 -8.59 0.64
N THR A 34 -2.76 -7.26 0.62
CA THR A 34 -1.79 -6.46 1.38
C THR A 34 -2.00 -6.65 2.90
N HIS A 35 -3.25 -6.54 3.36
CA HIS A 35 -3.61 -6.79 4.75
C HIS A 35 -3.29 -8.23 5.20
N LYS A 36 -3.68 -9.23 4.40
CA LYS A 36 -3.39 -10.64 4.68
C LYS A 36 -1.89 -10.92 4.73
N THR A 37 -1.10 -10.26 3.89
CA THR A 37 0.37 -10.36 3.93
C THR A 37 0.91 -9.80 5.25
N GLY A 38 0.41 -8.65 5.72
CA GLY A 38 0.77 -8.10 7.02
C GLY A 38 0.46 -9.06 8.18
N LEU A 39 -0.72 -9.69 8.17
CA LEU A 39 -1.06 -10.71 9.18
C LEU A 39 -0.12 -11.92 9.13
N ALA A 40 0.25 -12.37 7.93
CA ALA A 40 1.19 -13.47 7.76
C ALA A 40 2.62 -13.12 8.23
N MET A 41 3.05 -11.86 8.02
CA MET A 41 4.32 -11.35 8.57
C MET A 41 4.32 -11.42 10.10
N LEU A 42 3.27 -10.90 10.76
CA LEU A 42 3.15 -10.97 12.23
C LEU A 42 3.17 -12.41 12.72
N ALA A 43 2.43 -13.31 12.08
CA ALA A 43 2.41 -14.73 12.41
C ALA A 43 3.78 -15.41 12.24
N ALA A 44 4.66 -14.86 11.39
CA ALA A 44 6.01 -15.35 11.15
C ALA A 44 7.08 -14.68 12.03
N GLY A 45 6.68 -13.84 12.99
CA GLY A 45 7.58 -13.23 13.98
C GLY A 45 8.18 -11.89 13.59
N PHE A 46 7.72 -11.27 12.50
CA PHE A 46 8.04 -9.87 12.21
C PHE A 46 7.40 -8.94 13.24
N THR A 47 8.06 -7.82 13.52
CA THR A 47 7.51 -6.79 14.41
C THR A 47 6.45 -5.97 13.68
N GLU A 48 5.61 -5.25 14.43
CA GLU A 48 4.70 -4.26 13.85
C GLU A 48 5.47 -3.20 13.03
N SER A 49 6.65 -2.79 13.48
CA SER A 49 7.53 -1.87 12.76
C SER A 49 8.00 -2.44 11.42
N ASP A 50 8.27 -3.74 11.32
CA ASP A 50 8.65 -4.38 10.06
C ASP A 50 7.48 -4.40 9.08
N VAL A 51 6.27 -4.65 9.60
CA VAL A 51 5.04 -4.63 8.80
C VAL A 51 4.76 -3.22 8.27
N ASP A 52 4.87 -2.20 9.13
CA ASP A 52 4.74 -0.80 8.73
C ASP A 52 5.83 -0.40 7.72
N THR A 53 7.04 -0.93 7.87
CA THR A 53 8.11 -0.67 6.90
C THR A 53 7.71 -1.13 5.49
N VAL A 54 7.24 -2.37 5.36
CA VAL A 54 6.88 -2.95 4.05
C VAL A 54 5.58 -2.37 3.49
N LEU A 55 4.59 -2.13 4.33
CA LEU A 55 3.24 -1.73 3.89
C LEU A 55 3.01 -0.22 3.86
N TRP A 56 3.86 0.58 4.52
CA TRP A 56 3.70 2.03 4.60
C TRP A 56 4.99 2.80 4.30
N HIS A 57 6.05 2.64 5.10
CA HIS A 57 7.24 3.49 4.97
C HIS A 57 7.92 3.34 3.60
N ASN A 58 8.16 2.11 3.14
CA ASN A 58 8.78 1.88 1.83
C ASN A 58 7.95 2.46 0.67
N PRO A 59 6.63 2.21 0.57
CA PRO A 59 5.78 2.90 -0.40
C PRO A 59 5.85 4.42 -0.31
N VAL A 60 5.77 4.99 0.89
CA VAL A 60 5.81 6.44 1.12
C VAL A 60 7.14 7.03 0.65
N GLU A 61 8.25 6.43 1.06
CA GLU A 61 9.58 6.88 0.66
C GLU A 61 9.79 6.76 -0.86
N PHE A 62 9.32 5.66 -1.46
CA PHE A 62 9.46 5.44 -2.90
C PHE A 62 8.61 6.42 -3.72
N TYR A 63 7.30 6.50 -3.46
CA TYR A 63 6.41 7.39 -4.20
C TYR A 63 6.67 8.87 -3.89
N GLY A 64 7.14 9.17 -2.68
CA GLY A 64 7.53 10.51 -2.24
C GLY A 64 8.64 11.14 -3.08
N GLN A 65 9.50 10.34 -3.72
CA GLN A 65 10.55 10.83 -4.63
C GLN A 65 10.00 11.66 -5.80
N SER A 66 8.75 11.43 -6.18
CA SER A 66 8.09 12.19 -7.25
C SER A 66 7.71 13.62 -6.85
N GLY A 67 7.67 13.93 -5.55
CA GLY A 67 7.10 15.18 -5.02
C GLY A 67 5.59 15.30 -5.19
N ARG A 68 4.90 14.25 -5.66
CA ARG A 68 3.45 14.24 -5.91
C ARG A 68 2.66 13.41 -4.89
N LEU A 69 3.36 12.72 -3.99
CA LEU A 69 2.69 11.99 -2.91
C LEU A 69 2.16 12.99 -1.89
N VAL A 70 0.85 12.97 -1.70
CA VAL A 70 0.15 13.81 -0.75
C VAL A 70 -0.27 12.95 0.44
N LEU A 71 0.28 13.22 1.62
CA LEU A 71 -0.01 12.46 2.85
C LEU A 71 -0.91 13.20 3.84
N ASP A 72 -1.07 14.52 3.70
CA ASP A 72 -1.91 15.28 4.63
C ASP A 72 -3.38 14.87 4.49
N ASP A 73 -4.12 15.00 5.61
CA ASP A 73 -5.54 14.64 5.74
C ASP A 73 -6.35 14.96 4.49
N VAL A 74 -7.10 13.97 4.00
CA VAL A 74 -7.96 14.06 2.81
C VAL A 74 -8.66 15.43 2.83
N ALA A 75 -8.38 16.25 1.81
CA ALA A 75 -8.97 17.58 1.73
C ALA A 75 -10.50 17.46 1.74
N GLU A 76 -11.17 18.49 2.25
CA GLU A 76 -12.63 18.56 2.14
C GLU A 76 -13.05 18.26 0.70
N ALA A 77 -14.04 17.39 0.58
CA ALA A 77 -14.67 16.98 -0.66
C ALA A 77 -14.84 18.17 -1.64
N GLY A 78 -14.16 18.14 -2.78
CA GLY A 78 -14.29 19.16 -3.82
C GLY A 78 -15.71 19.25 -4.40
N GLU A 79 -16.02 20.30 -5.16
CA GLU A 79 -17.36 20.51 -5.70
C GLU A 79 -17.75 19.49 -6.79
N THR A 80 -19.04 19.18 -6.89
CA THR A 80 -19.61 18.41 -8.00
C THR A 80 -19.49 19.20 -9.30
N PHE A 81 -19.05 18.56 -10.40
CA PHE A 81 -18.95 19.20 -11.71
C PHE A 81 -20.01 18.65 -12.68
N ALA A 82 -20.68 19.54 -13.42
CA ALA A 82 -21.59 19.21 -14.52
C ALA A 82 -22.65 18.13 -14.20
N GLY A 83 -23.25 18.19 -13.00
CA GLY A 83 -24.30 17.25 -12.58
C GLY A 83 -23.79 15.85 -12.19
N ASN A 84 -22.48 15.66 -12.09
CA ASN A 84 -21.89 14.41 -11.63
C ASN A 84 -21.97 14.30 -10.10
N SER A 85 -22.35 13.13 -9.59
CA SER A 85 -22.37 12.85 -8.14
C SER A 85 -21.01 12.43 -7.58
N VAL A 86 -20.03 12.18 -8.45
CA VAL A 86 -18.65 11.83 -8.05
C VAL A 86 -17.79 13.08 -8.05
N LEU A 87 -17.18 13.35 -6.91
CA LEU A 87 -16.23 14.45 -6.69
C LEU A 87 -14.97 14.23 -7.52
N ARG A 88 -14.44 15.31 -8.12
CA ARG A 88 -13.23 15.25 -8.95
C ARG A 88 -12.17 16.22 -8.41
N GLY A 89 -10.90 15.80 -8.41
CA GLY A 89 -9.76 16.70 -8.17
C GLY A 89 -8.54 15.99 -7.56
N GLU A 90 -7.36 16.40 -8.01
CA GLU A 90 -6.08 16.21 -7.32
C GLU A 90 -5.71 17.58 -6.71
N ARG A 91 -5.03 17.63 -5.56
CA ARG A 91 -4.62 18.93 -4.96
C ARG A 91 -3.72 19.68 -5.94
N ALA A 92 -3.92 20.99 -6.07
CA ALA A 92 -3.02 21.87 -6.82
C ALA A 92 -1.70 22.07 -6.06
#